data_AF-A0A3D2HRQ7-F1
#
_entry.id   AF-A0A3D2HRQ7-F1
#
_cell.length_a   1.000
_cell.length_b   1.000
_cell.length_c   1.000
_cell.angle_alpha   90.00
_cell.angle_beta   90.00
_cell.angle_gamma   90.00
#
_symmetry.space_group_name_H-M   'P 1'
#
loop_
_entity.id
_entity.type
_entity.pdbx_description
1 polymer ?
#
loop_
_entity_poly.entity_id
_entity_poly.type
_entity_poly.pdbx_seq_one_letter_code
_entity_poly.pdbx_strand_id
1 'polypeptide(L)' 'MTAEEKIVIMKKHSAEFLEPILIMLDVMSLQLPKAELMQNEDFKKVGLMVKEIKRQGFKEPFMDFLTIVLRYIKDGV' A
#
# COMPACT_ATOMS: atom_id res chain seq x y z
N MET A 1 14.83 -12.78 -4.06
CA MET A 1 13.54 -13.05 -4.72
C MET A 1 13.70 -12.74 -6.19
N THR A 2 13.40 -13.69 -7.07
CA THR A 2 13.44 -13.49 -8.52
C THR A 2 12.27 -12.62 -8.97
N ALA A 3 12.31 -12.10 -10.22
CA ALA A 3 11.20 -11.35 -10.78
C ALA A 3 9.92 -12.19 -10.87
N GLU A 4 10.03 -13.47 -11.18
CA GLU A 4 8.90 -14.40 -11.28
C GLU A 4 8.24 -14.64 -9.90
N GLU A 5 9.05 -14.85 -8.86
CA GLU A 5 8.56 -15.00 -7.48
C GLU A 5 7.80 -13.74 -7.01
N LYS A 6 8.30 -12.55 -7.34
CA LYS A 6 7.63 -11.28 -7.04
C LYS A 6 6.24 -11.21 -7.69
N ILE A 7 6.15 -11.58 -8.96
CA ILE A 7 4.88 -11.56 -9.71
C ILE A 7 3.87 -12.53 -9.10
N VAL A 8 4.30 -13.73 -8.71
CA VAL A 8 3.41 -14.71 -8.06
C VAL A 8 2.88 -14.17 -6.73
N ILE A 9 3.74 -13.59 -5.90
CA ILE A 9 3.34 -12.97 -4.62
C ILE A 9 2.36 -11.82 -4.86
N MET A 10 2.69 -10.89 -5.77
CA MET A 10 1.82 -9.75 -6.09
C MET A 10 0.44 -10.18 -6.58
N LYS A 11 0.36 -11.21 -7.43
CA LYS A 11 -0.93 -11.74 -7.89
C LYS A 11 -1.74 -12.33 -6.74
N LYS A 12 -1.10 -13.17 -5.92
CA LYS A 12 -1.75 -13.87 -4.80
C LYS A 12 -2.23 -12.92 -3.70
N HIS A 13 -1.46 -11.86 -3.41
CA HIS A 13 -1.72 -10.91 -2.32
C HIS A 13 -2.25 -9.55 -2.83
N SER A 14 -2.71 -9.46 -4.07
CA SER A 14 -3.14 -8.21 -4.71
C SER A 14 -4.21 -7.45 -3.92
N ALA A 15 -5.23 -8.16 -3.39
CA ALA A 15 -6.27 -7.55 -2.57
C ALA A 15 -5.72 -6.99 -1.25
N GLU A 16 -4.85 -7.76 -0.58
CA GLU A 16 -4.17 -7.35 0.67
C GLU A 16 -3.25 -6.15 0.44
N PHE A 17 -2.61 -6.06 -0.72
CA PHE A 17 -1.75 -4.93 -1.08
C PHE A 17 -2.56 -3.70 -1.49
N LEU A 18 -3.73 -3.88 -2.12
CA LEU A 18 -4.55 -2.78 -2.60
C LEU A 18 -5.24 -2.02 -1.45
N GLU A 19 -5.71 -2.72 -0.41
CA GLU A 19 -6.42 -2.10 0.72
C GLU A 19 -5.64 -0.95 1.38
N PRO A 20 -4.38 -1.11 1.84
CA PRO A 20 -3.66 0.00 2.46
C PRO A 20 -3.38 1.16 1.50
N ILE A 21 -3.36 0.92 0.18
CA ILE A 21 -3.16 1.97 -0.83
C ILE A 21 -4.43 2.82 -0.94
N LEU A 22 -5.60 2.18 -1.06
CA LEU A 22 -6.88 2.89 -1.17
C LEU A 22 -7.16 3.72 0.09
N ILE A 23 -6.98 3.12 1.27
CA ILE A 23 -7.15 3.85 2.54
C ILE A 23 -6.17 5.03 2.63
N MET A 24 -4.93 4.85 2.19
CA MET A 24 -3.96 5.95 2.19
C MET A 24 -4.37 7.07 1.23
N LEU A 25 -4.93 6.76 0.06
CA LEU A 25 -5.45 7.76 -0.88
C LEU A 25 -6.60 8.56 -0.25
N ASP A 26 -7.54 7.87 0.42
CA ASP A 26 -8.65 8.51 1.14
C ASP A 26 -8.12 9.42 2.26
N VAL A 27 -7.19 8.94 3.08
CA VAL A 27 -6.56 9.72 4.15
C VAL A 27 -5.81 10.93 3.61
N MET A 28 -5.08 10.79 2.50
CA MET A 28 -4.36 11.91 1.87
C MET A 28 -5.31 12.98 1.34
N SER A 29 -6.51 12.60 0.91
CA SER A 29 -7.54 13.55 0.44
C SER A 29 -8.01 14.51 1.54
N LEU A 30 -7.88 14.11 2.81
CA LEU A 30 -8.27 14.92 3.97
C LEU A 30 -7.30 16.09 4.24
N GLN A 31 -6.12 16.09 3.61
CA GLN A 31 -5.09 17.14 3.74
C GLN A 31 -4.75 17.51 5.20
N LEU A 32 -4.80 16.52 6.10
CA LEU A 32 -4.58 16.73 7.53
C LEU A 32 -3.13 17.18 7.81
N PRO A 33 -2.92 18.11 8.76
CA PRO A 33 -1.60 18.37 9.32
C PRO A 33 -0.98 17.10 9.91
N LYS A 34 0.35 17.02 9.90
CA LYS A 34 1.09 15.82 10.36
C LYS A 34 0.66 15.33 11.75
N ALA A 35 0.40 16.23 12.70
CA ALA A 35 -0.02 15.86 14.05
C ALA A 35 -1.38 15.16 14.07
N GLU A 36 -2.33 15.64 13.27
CA GLU A 36 -3.68 15.08 13.14
C GLU A 36 -3.66 13.78 12.34
N LEU A 37 -2.82 13.71 11.29
CA LEU A 37 -2.60 12.48 10.53
C LEU A 37 -2.13 11.32 11.42
N MET A 38 -1.22 11.58 12.36
CA MET A 38 -0.73 10.55 13.29
C MET A 38 -1.79 10.11 14.31
N GLN A 39 -2.86 10.89 14.49
CA GLN A 39 -3.98 10.56 15.36
C GLN A 39 -5.11 9.85 14.61
N ASN A 40 -5.23 10.07 13.29
CA ASN A 40 -6.23 9.46 12.43
C ASN A 40 -6.21 7.91 12.51
N GLU A 41 -7.37 7.30 12.71
CA GLU A 41 -7.51 5.86 12.92
C GLU A 41 -7.18 5.05 11.65
N ASP A 42 -7.59 5.54 10.50
CA ASP A 42 -7.30 4.91 9.20
C ASP A 42 -5.81 4.95 8.88
N PHE A 43 -5.14 6.07 9.16
CA PHE A 43 -3.69 6.18 9.02
C PHE A 43 -2.96 5.16 9.92
N LYS A 44 -3.43 4.98 11.16
CA LYS A 44 -2.90 3.95 12.07
C LYS A 44 -3.16 2.54 11.52
N LYS A 45 -4.34 2.28 10.95
CA LYS A 45 -4.71 1.00 10.32
C LYS A 45 -3.77 0.67 9.16
N VAL A 46 -3.51 1.63 8.27
CA VAL A 46 -2.53 1.48 7.18
C VAL A 46 -1.15 1.14 7.74
N GLY A 47 -0.71 1.82 8.80
CA GLY A 47 0.56 1.52 9.46
C GLY A 47 0.66 0.09 9.98
N LEU A 48 -0.44 -0.49 10.49
CA LEU A 48 -0.49 -1.89 10.93
C LEU A 48 -0.46 -2.87 9.76
N MET A 49 -1.21 -2.59 8.69
CA MET A 49 -1.20 -3.41 7.47
C MET A 49 0.18 -3.46 6.82
N VAL A 50 0.85 -2.31 6.68
CA VAL A 50 2.20 -2.24 6.10
C VAL A 50 3.23 -2.97 6.98
N LYS A 51 3.08 -2.90 8.31
CA LYS A 51 3.91 -3.70 9.23
C LYS A 51 3.72 -5.20 9.01
N GLU A 52 2.49 -5.65 8.81
CA GLU A 52 2.17 -7.05 8.56
C GLU A 52 2.72 -7.55 7.22
N ILE A 53 2.56 -6.77 6.14
CA ILE A 53 3.16 -7.05 4.82
C ILE A 53 4.68 -7.18 4.94
N LYS A 54 5.32 -6.30 5.72
CA LYS A 54 6.77 -6.38 5.97
C LYS A 54 7.13 -7.63 6.77
N ARG A 55 6.33 -8.00 7.77
CA ARG A 55 6.53 -9.21 8.59
C ARG A 55 6.46 -10.48 7.75
N GLN A 56 5.58 -10.52 6.75
CA GLN A 56 5.45 -11.62 5.79
C GLN A 56 6.60 -11.69 4.76
N GLY A 57 7.54 -10.73 4.77
CA GLY A 57 8.64 -10.68 3.81
C GLY A 57 8.25 -10.09 2.46
N PHE A 58 7.09 -9.47 2.35
CA PHE A 58 6.53 -8.97 1.08
C PHE A 58 6.82 -7.49 0.81
N LYS A 59 7.76 -6.89 1.54
CA LYS A 59 8.11 -5.47 1.37
C LYS A 59 8.42 -5.11 -0.08
N GLU A 60 9.28 -5.88 -0.76
CA GLU A 60 9.64 -5.60 -2.15
C GLU A 60 8.44 -5.76 -3.11
N PRO A 61 7.73 -6.91 -3.14
CA PRO A 61 6.50 -7.06 -3.93
C PRO A 61 5.47 -5.96 -3.70
N PHE A 62 5.29 -5.52 -2.45
CA PHE A 62 4.35 -4.46 -2.12
C PHE A 62 4.75 -3.11 -2.72
N MET A 63 6.04 -2.74 -2.67
CA MET A 63 6.51 -1.49 -3.28
C MET A 63 6.43 -1.52 -4.81
N ASP A 64 6.70 -2.68 -5.42
CA ASP A 64 6.54 -2.89 -6.86
C ASP A 64 5.05 -2.76 -7.24
N PHE A 65 4.15 -3.36 -6.46
CA PHE A 65 2.70 -3.24 -6.63
C PHE A 65 2.20 -1.81 -6.48
N LEU A 66 2.63 -1.10 -5.43
CA LEU A 66 2.32 0.31 -5.21
C LEU A 66 2.75 1.17 -6.40
N THR A 67 3.92 0.92 -6.96
CA THR A 67 4.43 1.65 -8.14
C THR A 67 3.55 1.42 -9.37
N ILE A 68 3.07 0.19 -9.58
CA ILE A 68 2.15 -0.16 -10.66
C ILE A 68 0.82 0.60 -10.49
N VAL A 69 0.23 0.56 -9.30
CA VAL A 69 -1.05 1.22 -9.00
C VAL A 69 -0.94 2.74 -9.16
N LEU A 70 0.11 3.37 -8.61
CA LEU A 70 0.30 4.81 -8.73
C LEU A 70 0.53 5.24 -10.19
N ARG A 71 1.22 4.41 -11.00
CA ARG A 71 1.36 4.67 -12.43
C ARG A 71 0.02 4.57 -13.14
N TYR A 72 -0.77 3.54 -12.85
CA TYR A 72 -2.10 3.35 -13.44
C TYR A 72 -3.03 4.54 -13.15
N ILE A 73 -3.05 5.01 -11.89
CA ILE A 73 -3.83 6.20 -11.48
C ILE A 73 -3.33 7.46 -12.18
N LYS A 74 -2.00 7.65 -12.27
CA LYS A 74 -1.40 8.81 -12.93
C LYS A 74 -1.75 8.86 -14.41
N ASP A 75 -1.80 7.71 -15.07
CA ASP A 75 -2.06 7.60 -16.50
C ASP A 75 -3.56 7.73 -16.84
N GLY A 76 -4.44 7.80 -15.85
CA GLY A 76 -5.85 8.19 -16.01
C GLY A 76 -6.73 7.16 -16.72
N VAL A 77 -6.38 5.88 -16.64
CA VAL A 77 -7.18 4.76 -17.18
C VAL A 77 -8.31 4.39 -16.21
#